data_AF-A0A925UQ47-F1
#
_entry.id   AF-A0A925UQ47-F1
#
_cell.length_a   1.000
_cell.length_b   1.000
_cell.length_c   1.000
_cell.angle_alpha   90.00
_cell.angle_beta   90.00
_cell.angle_gamma   90.00
#
_symmetry.space_group_name_H-M   'P 1'
#
loop_
_entity.id
_entity.type
_entity.pdbx_description
1 polymer ?
#
loop_
_entity_poly.entity_id
_entity_poly.type
_entity_poly.pdbx_seq_one_letter_code
_entity_poly.pdbx_strand_id
1 'polypeptide(L)'
;MIQELIKAFILIFIAEMGDKTQILAMAFATKFPVKKVLLGIFLGCFFNHGLAILLGSYISTLIPINTVQIVAGFAFVGFSLWTLKSDDEEDEDEKQKSKFGPVITVAMAFFIGELGDKTQLTAITLATDAAYPLAILCGTVLGMIVTGGIGIIIGKKLGAKIPELTIKIVASAVFMFFGITKLYQTVPKEYLNLQNILMFIVVISISVIIIIKPIITKRREGQESVFIKKSRELYNYYQQVGENIHHICLGTNKCGVCKGDSCVVGNTKSLIKYGLDESESMKLDVSIIKEKWLKKGYNKELTLKSLRLTLVIIKEDPHNNQYKNIQEIRKNLEMILLGKKVEQMNDWQGYIKSLLDIDETIARSVLNGINN
;
A
#
# COMPACT_ATOMS: atom_id res chain seq x y z
N MET A 1 -1.12 12.41 -37.17
CA MET A 1 -0.38 12.95 -36.00
C MET A 1 -1.30 13.32 -34.82
N ILE A 2 -2.10 14.40 -34.88
CA ILE A 2 -2.90 14.85 -33.71
C ILE A 2 -3.95 13.82 -33.26
N GLN A 3 -4.66 13.19 -34.20
CA GLN A 3 -5.66 12.16 -33.86
C GLN A 3 -5.04 10.95 -33.15
N GLU A 4 -3.85 10.52 -33.57
CA GLU A 4 -3.11 9.41 -32.94
C GLU A 4 -2.67 9.76 -31.52
N LEU A 5 -2.17 10.99 -31.32
CA LEU A 5 -1.82 11.49 -29.99
C LEU A 5 -3.04 11.51 -29.06
N ILE A 6 -4.16 12.09 -29.50
CA ILE A 6 -5.38 12.19 -28.69
C ILE A 6 -5.93 10.80 -28.37
N LYS A 7 -5.93 9.88 -29.35
CA LYS A 7 -6.37 8.50 -29.15
C LYS A 7 -5.50 7.78 -28.11
N ALA A 8 -4.18 7.86 -28.23
CA ALA A 8 -3.24 7.28 -27.28
C ALA A 8 -3.40 7.87 -25.89
N PHE A 9 -3.52 9.20 -25.80
CA PHE A 9 -3.78 9.90 -24.54
C PHE A 9 -5.05 9.41 -23.86
N ILE A 10 -6.19 9.41 -24.56
CA ILE A 10 -7.47 9.00 -23.98
C ILE A 10 -7.44 7.53 -23.54
N LEU A 11 -6.88 6.64 -24.37
CA LEU A 11 -6.82 5.22 -24.04
C LEU A 11 -5.96 4.97 -22.79
N ILE A 12 -4.75 5.55 -22.72
CA ILE A 12 -3.90 5.40 -21.55
C ILE A 12 -4.51 6.08 -20.33
N PHE A 13 -5.07 7.27 -20.48
CA PHE A 13 -5.72 7.99 -19.41
C PHE A 13 -6.84 7.16 -18.76
N ILE A 14 -7.69 6.51 -19.56
CA ILE A 14 -8.76 5.67 -19.02
C ILE A 14 -8.24 4.35 -18.48
N ALA A 15 -7.29 3.71 -19.19
CA ALA A 15 -6.66 2.47 -18.77
C ALA A 15 -6.02 2.57 -17.39
N GLU A 16 -5.33 3.69 -17.15
CA GLU A 16 -4.57 3.96 -15.94
C GLU A 16 -5.43 4.55 -14.81
N MET A 17 -6.72 4.81 -15.04
CA MET A 17 -7.56 5.49 -14.06
C MET A 17 -7.84 4.58 -12.84
N GLY A 18 -7.26 4.96 -11.69
CA GLY A 18 -7.32 4.27 -10.41
C GLY A 18 -6.62 2.92 -10.37
N ASP A 19 -5.52 2.81 -11.11
CA ASP A 19 -4.65 1.64 -11.09
C ASP A 19 -3.57 1.69 -9.99
N LYS A 20 -2.84 0.58 -9.83
CA LYS A 20 -1.72 0.38 -8.89
C LYS A 20 -0.70 1.51 -9.01
N THR A 21 -0.38 1.99 -10.22
CA THR A 21 0.65 3.04 -10.36
C THR A 21 0.16 4.43 -9.94
N GLN A 22 -1.16 4.69 -9.93
CA GLN A 22 -1.70 5.91 -9.29
C GLN A 22 -1.53 5.89 -7.77
N ILE A 23 -1.73 4.71 -7.14
CA ILE A 23 -1.49 4.52 -5.71
C ILE A 23 0.01 4.68 -5.40
N LEU A 24 0.86 4.15 -6.26
CA LEU A 24 2.32 4.31 -6.19
C LEU A 24 2.72 5.80 -6.33
N ALA A 25 2.13 6.54 -7.27
CA ALA A 25 2.35 8.00 -7.43
C ALA A 25 1.97 8.76 -6.15
N MET A 26 0.82 8.44 -5.56
CA MET A 26 0.37 9.00 -4.29
C MET A 26 1.36 8.69 -3.17
N ALA A 27 1.79 7.43 -3.02
CA ALA A 27 2.74 7.01 -2.00
C ALA A 27 4.11 7.68 -2.14
N PHE A 28 4.57 7.92 -3.37
CA PHE A 28 5.81 8.67 -3.58
C PHE A 28 5.65 10.17 -3.31
N ALA A 29 4.47 10.76 -3.57
CA ALA A 29 4.22 12.16 -3.29
C ALA A 29 4.11 12.51 -1.80
N THR A 30 3.88 11.53 -0.92
CA THR A 30 3.99 11.73 0.54
C THR A 30 5.44 11.73 1.02
N LYS A 31 6.35 11.04 0.30
CA LYS A 31 7.76 10.90 0.68
C LYS A 31 8.69 11.88 -0.05
N PHE A 32 8.34 12.31 -1.25
CA PHE A 32 9.20 13.10 -2.12
C PHE A 32 8.47 14.34 -2.69
N PRO A 33 9.22 15.42 -3.06
CA PRO A 33 8.61 16.59 -3.69
C PRO A 33 7.87 16.23 -4.98
N VAL A 34 6.61 16.68 -5.13
CA VAL A 34 5.72 16.38 -6.27
C VAL A 34 6.41 16.59 -7.63
N LYS A 35 7.20 17.66 -7.79
CA LYS A 35 7.94 17.92 -9.04
C LYS A 35 8.93 16.80 -9.39
N LYS A 36 9.60 16.23 -8.38
CA LYS A 36 10.55 15.12 -8.57
C LYS A 36 9.82 13.81 -8.85
N VAL A 37 8.64 13.61 -8.24
CA VAL A 37 7.79 12.44 -8.50
C VAL A 37 7.27 12.48 -9.93
N LEU A 38 6.66 13.58 -10.38
CA LEU A 38 6.18 13.74 -11.76
C LEU A 38 7.30 13.57 -12.79
N LEU A 39 8.51 14.08 -12.51
CA LEU A 39 9.67 13.87 -13.37
C LEU A 39 10.09 12.38 -13.42
N GLY A 40 10.03 11.68 -12.29
CA GLY A 40 10.27 10.24 -12.24
C GLY A 40 9.23 9.45 -13.04
N ILE A 41 7.94 9.75 -12.86
CA ILE A 41 6.84 9.16 -13.63
C ILE A 41 7.07 9.36 -15.13
N PHE A 42 7.36 10.61 -15.53
CA PHE A 42 7.65 10.94 -16.93
C PHE A 42 8.79 10.08 -17.49
N LEU A 43 9.94 10.02 -16.80
CA LEU A 43 11.09 9.25 -17.29
C LEU A 43 10.79 7.75 -17.35
N GLY A 44 10.19 7.18 -16.30
CA GLY A 44 9.84 5.76 -16.25
C GLY A 44 8.88 5.37 -17.38
N CYS A 45 7.80 6.14 -17.55
CA CYS A 45 6.81 5.90 -18.60
C CYS A 45 7.38 6.17 -20.00
N PHE A 46 8.21 7.21 -20.17
CA PHE A 46 8.83 7.51 -21.46
C PHE A 46 9.71 6.37 -21.94
N PHE A 47 10.55 5.79 -21.07
CA PHE A 47 11.38 4.65 -21.45
C PHE A 47 10.57 3.37 -21.62
N ASN A 48 9.59 3.10 -20.75
CA ASN A 48 8.75 1.92 -20.86
C ASN A 48 7.91 1.95 -22.15
N HIS A 49 7.16 3.02 -22.37
CA HIS A 49 6.34 3.17 -23.58
C HIS A 49 7.19 3.39 -24.83
N GLY A 50 8.38 4.01 -24.69
CA GLY A 50 9.35 4.08 -25.78
C GLY A 50 9.76 2.69 -26.25
N LEU A 51 10.06 1.77 -25.32
CA LEU A 51 10.35 0.37 -25.64
C LEU A 51 9.16 -0.31 -26.32
N ALA A 52 7.95 -0.15 -25.78
CA ALA A 52 6.72 -0.67 -26.38
C ALA A 52 6.50 -0.19 -27.82
N ILE A 53 6.70 1.09 -28.06
CA ILE A 53 6.47 1.70 -29.37
C ILE A 53 7.54 1.27 -30.38
N LEU A 54 8.80 1.15 -29.94
CA LEU A 54 9.86 0.56 -30.76
C LEU A 54 9.53 -0.88 -31.14
N LEU A 55 9.10 -1.70 -30.18
CA LEU A 55 8.70 -3.09 -30.41
C LEU A 55 7.49 -3.16 -31.36
N GLY A 56 6.43 -2.40 -31.10
CA GLY A 56 5.21 -2.38 -31.92
C GLY A 56 5.45 -1.91 -33.36
N SER A 57 6.32 -0.90 -33.53
CA SER A 57 6.72 -0.39 -34.85
C SER A 57 7.59 -1.37 -35.63
N TYR A 58 8.38 -2.22 -34.94
CA TYR A 58 9.17 -3.26 -35.60
C TYR A 58 8.31 -4.49 -35.94
N ILE A 59 7.42 -4.89 -35.03
CA ILE A 59 6.48 -6.01 -35.20
C ILE A 59 5.55 -5.81 -36.40
N SER A 60 5.14 -4.56 -36.71
CA SER A 60 4.27 -4.25 -37.85
C SER A 60 4.86 -4.68 -39.20
N THR A 61 6.18 -4.84 -39.29
CA THR A 61 6.86 -5.31 -40.51
C THR A 61 6.90 -6.83 -40.65
N LEU A 62 6.69 -7.57 -39.55
CA LEU A 62 6.83 -9.02 -39.49
C LEU A 62 5.49 -9.75 -39.33
N ILE A 63 4.50 -9.11 -38.71
CA ILE A 63 3.22 -9.73 -38.35
C ILE A 63 2.08 -9.02 -39.09
N PRO A 64 1.20 -9.76 -39.78
CA PRO A 64 0.02 -9.18 -40.42
C PRO A 64 -0.81 -8.38 -39.44
N ILE A 65 -1.22 -7.18 -39.87
CA ILE A 65 -1.90 -6.21 -39.02
C ILE A 65 -3.19 -6.76 -38.40
N ASN A 66 -3.93 -7.59 -39.15
CA ASN A 66 -5.14 -8.25 -38.66
C ASN A 66 -4.83 -9.18 -37.48
N THR A 67 -3.70 -9.90 -37.52
CA THR A 67 -3.29 -10.79 -36.43
C THR A 67 -2.98 -10.00 -35.17
N VAL A 68 -2.21 -8.90 -35.29
CA VAL A 68 -1.89 -8.03 -34.15
C VAL A 68 -3.15 -7.44 -33.54
N GLN A 69 -4.08 -6.99 -34.37
CA GLN A 69 -5.34 -6.41 -33.91
C GLN A 69 -6.27 -7.43 -33.23
N ILE A 70 -6.30 -8.70 -33.69
CA ILE A 70 -7.03 -9.79 -33.03
C ILE A 70 -6.40 -10.10 -31.67
N VAL A 71 -5.08 -10.24 -31.61
CA VAL A 71 -4.33 -10.48 -30.36
C VAL A 71 -4.59 -9.35 -29.36
N ALA A 72 -4.56 -8.10 -29.80
CA ALA A 72 -4.86 -6.95 -28.95
C ALA A 72 -6.31 -6.96 -28.44
N GLY A 73 -7.27 -7.34 -29.27
CA GLY A 73 -8.66 -7.50 -28.87
C GLY A 73 -8.84 -8.53 -27.75
N PHE A 74 -8.18 -9.69 -27.87
CA PHE A 74 -8.17 -10.70 -26.82
C PHE A 74 -7.41 -10.24 -25.57
N ALA A 75 -6.30 -9.51 -25.74
CA ALA A 75 -5.55 -8.95 -24.61
C ALA A 75 -6.43 -7.98 -23.80
N PHE A 76 -7.19 -7.10 -24.45
CA PHE A 76 -8.13 -6.19 -23.76
C PHE A 76 -9.22 -6.93 -22.98
N VAL A 77 -9.77 -8.01 -23.53
CA VAL A 77 -10.73 -8.87 -22.81
C VAL A 77 -10.06 -9.55 -21.62
N GLY A 78 -8.84 -10.06 -21.80
CA GLY A 78 -8.02 -10.63 -20.72
C GLY A 78 -7.77 -9.62 -19.60
N PHE A 79 -7.41 -8.38 -19.95
CA PHE A 79 -7.18 -7.30 -18.99
C PHE A 79 -8.45 -6.87 -18.27
N SER A 80 -9.59 -6.87 -18.95
CA SER A 80 -10.87 -6.62 -18.30
C SER A 80 -11.12 -7.64 -17.17
N LEU A 81 -10.88 -8.92 -17.44
CA LEU A 81 -11.05 -9.99 -16.45
C LEU A 81 -9.98 -9.93 -15.35
N TRP A 82 -8.72 -9.66 -15.70
CA TRP A 82 -7.64 -9.49 -14.72
C TRP A 82 -7.91 -8.32 -13.79
N THR A 83 -8.24 -7.14 -14.33
CA THR A 83 -8.54 -5.92 -13.54
C THR A 83 -9.66 -6.16 -12.51
N LEU A 84 -10.59 -7.07 -12.84
CA LEU A 84 -11.71 -7.42 -11.98
C LEU A 84 -11.33 -8.47 -10.90
N LYS A 85 -10.27 -9.24 -11.13
CA LYS A 85 -9.71 -10.18 -10.16
C LYS A 85 -8.97 -9.39 -9.07
N SER A 86 -9.47 -9.48 -7.85
CA SER A 86 -8.79 -8.91 -6.69
C SER A 86 -7.55 -9.75 -6.37
N ASP A 87 -6.36 -9.16 -6.51
CA ASP A 87 -5.18 -9.62 -5.78
C ASP A 87 -5.45 -9.31 -4.30
N ASP A 88 -6.03 -10.27 -3.59
CA ASP A 88 -5.86 -10.33 -2.16
C ASP A 88 -4.41 -10.79 -1.95
N GLU A 89 -3.64 -10.01 -1.20
CA GLU A 89 -2.25 -10.26 -0.80
C GLU A 89 -1.18 -9.78 -1.79
N GLU A 90 -0.72 -8.55 -1.54
CA GLU A 90 0.71 -8.20 -1.63
C GLU A 90 0.99 -7.18 -0.53
N ASP A 91 1.23 -7.69 0.69
CA ASP A 91 1.90 -6.95 1.76
C ASP A 91 3.37 -6.77 1.35
N GLU A 92 3.65 -5.82 0.47
CA GLU A 92 5.04 -5.43 0.18
C GLU A 92 5.53 -4.41 1.22
N ASP A 93 5.88 -4.95 2.39
CA ASP A 93 6.70 -4.29 3.39
C ASP A 93 8.19 -4.29 2.98
N GLU A 94 8.55 -3.73 1.81
CA GLU A 94 9.95 -3.45 1.47
C GLU A 94 10.28 -1.95 1.58
N LYS A 95 10.70 -1.54 2.79
CA LYS A 95 11.52 -0.33 2.97
C LYS A 95 12.92 -0.58 2.40
N GLN A 96 13.08 -0.54 1.08
CA GLN A 96 14.41 -0.36 0.52
C GLN A 96 14.94 1.03 0.87
N LYS A 97 16.04 1.07 1.63
CA LYS A 97 16.88 2.28 1.76
C LYS A 97 17.47 2.59 0.38
N SER A 98 16.75 3.39 -0.42
CA SER A 98 17.19 3.83 -1.73
C SER A 98 18.53 4.56 -1.61
N LYS A 99 19.59 3.98 -2.19
CA LYS A 99 20.86 4.68 -2.47
C LYS A 99 20.73 5.70 -3.62
N PHE A 100 19.58 5.71 -4.30
CA PHE A 100 19.29 6.57 -5.44
C PHE A 100 18.41 7.78 -5.05
N GLY A 101 18.55 8.88 -5.81
CA GLY A 101 17.74 10.08 -5.61
C GLY A 101 16.26 9.89 -6.01
N PRO A 102 15.34 10.72 -5.50
CA PRO A 102 13.88 10.54 -5.66
C PRO A 102 13.40 10.31 -7.09
N VAL A 103 13.99 10.99 -8.06
CA VAL A 103 13.60 10.89 -9.48
C VAL A 103 13.90 9.49 -10.03
N ILE A 104 15.08 8.94 -9.73
CA ILE A 104 15.52 7.64 -10.22
C ILE A 104 14.72 6.52 -9.55
N THR A 105 14.47 6.64 -8.24
CA THR A 105 13.62 5.69 -7.50
C THR A 105 12.22 5.59 -8.11
N VAL A 106 11.58 6.73 -8.36
CA VAL A 106 10.24 6.77 -8.96
C VAL A 106 10.27 6.28 -10.41
N ALA A 107 11.27 6.68 -11.20
CA ALA A 107 11.39 6.25 -12.59
C ALA A 107 11.57 4.74 -12.73
N MET A 108 12.40 4.11 -11.89
CA MET A 108 12.57 2.65 -11.90
C MET A 108 11.29 1.94 -11.45
N ALA A 109 10.63 2.45 -10.42
CA ALA A 109 9.38 1.86 -9.93
C ALA A 109 8.27 1.90 -10.99
N PHE A 110 8.10 3.03 -11.69
CA PHE A 110 7.16 3.14 -12.81
C PHE A 110 7.60 2.28 -14.01
N PHE A 111 8.88 2.31 -14.37
CA PHE A 111 9.37 1.52 -15.51
C PHE A 111 9.14 0.01 -15.32
N ILE A 112 9.46 -0.51 -14.12
CA ILE A 112 9.32 -1.92 -13.76
C ILE A 112 7.84 -2.27 -13.56
N GLY A 113 7.09 -1.43 -12.83
CA GLY A 113 5.67 -1.66 -12.55
C GLY A 113 4.80 -1.68 -13.81
N GLU A 114 5.19 -0.91 -14.83
CA GLU A 114 4.51 -0.86 -16.14
C GLU A 114 5.02 -1.94 -17.11
N LEU A 115 6.00 -2.77 -16.72
CA LEU A 115 6.59 -3.76 -17.62
C LEU A 115 5.63 -4.95 -17.79
N GLY A 116 5.18 -5.17 -19.02
CA GLY A 116 4.20 -6.20 -19.37
C GLY A 116 2.75 -5.82 -19.07
N ASP A 117 2.49 -4.58 -18.64
CA ASP A 117 1.15 -4.15 -18.25
C ASP A 117 0.27 -3.74 -19.46
N LYS A 118 -1.03 -3.58 -19.20
CA LYS A 118 -2.08 -3.24 -20.16
C LYS A 118 -1.79 -1.96 -20.93
N THR A 119 -1.21 -0.95 -20.30
CA THR A 119 -0.78 0.31 -20.92
C THR A 119 0.37 0.08 -21.90
N GLN A 120 1.33 -0.77 -21.54
CA GLN A 120 2.45 -1.15 -22.40
C GLN A 120 1.98 -1.95 -23.61
N LEU A 121 1.10 -2.94 -23.43
CA LEU A 121 0.51 -3.68 -24.56
C LEU A 121 -0.37 -2.79 -25.44
N THR A 122 -1.09 -1.83 -24.83
CA THR A 122 -1.84 -0.81 -25.58
C THR A 122 -0.91 0.05 -26.41
N ALA A 123 0.22 0.48 -25.86
CA ALA A 123 1.24 1.26 -26.58
C ALA A 123 1.85 0.46 -27.75
N ILE A 124 2.17 -0.83 -27.55
CA ILE A 124 2.63 -1.74 -28.62
C ILE A 124 1.59 -1.78 -29.74
N THR A 125 0.33 -2.08 -29.38
CA THR A 125 -0.77 -2.22 -30.35
C THR A 125 -1.00 -0.94 -31.14
N LEU A 126 -1.06 0.20 -30.45
CA LEU A 126 -1.27 1.49 -31.09
C LEU A 126 -0.10 1.85 -32.01
N ALA A 127 1.13 1.50 -31.66
CA ALA A 127 2.31 1.74 -32.48
C ALA A 127 2.33 0.88 -33.75
N THR A 128 1.83 -0.35 -33.70
CA THR A 128 1.79 -1.24 -34.89
C THR A 128 0.95 -0.66 -36.02
N ASP A 129 -0.17 -0.01 -35.68
CA ASP A 129 -1.11 0.61 -36.62
C ASP A 129 -0.79 2.10 -36.92
N ALA A 130 0.23 2.70 -36.30
CA ALA A 130 0.43 4.15 -36.31
C ALA A 130 1.25 4.65 -37.52
N ALA A 131 0.77 5.72 -38.15
CA ALA A 131 1.55 6.47 -39.13
C ALA A 131 2.60 7.37 -38.45
N TYR A 132 2.34 7.81 -37.20
CA TYR A 132 3.26 8.66 -36.42
C TYR A 132 3.51 8.05 -35.02
N PRO A 133 4.41 7.06 -34.89
CA PRO A 133 4.70 6.40 -33.60
C PRO A 133 5.15 7.35 -32.49
N LEU A 134 5.86 8.44 -32.81
CA LEU A 134 6.23 9.47 -31.84
C LEU A 134 5.01 10.22 -31.28
N ALA A 135 3.94 10.38 -32.07
CA ALA A 135 2.70 10.98 -31.60
C ALA A 135 1.98 10.06 -30.60
N ILE A 136 2.04 8.74 -30.83
CA ILE A 136 1.57 7.74 -29.86
C ILE A 136 2.38 7.86 -28.56
N LEU A 137 3.72 7.95 -28.63
CA LEU A 137 4.58 8.08 -27.44
C LEU A 137 4.23 9.32 -26.62
N CYS A 138 4.09 10.47 -27.27
CA CYS A 138 3.68 11.69 -26.60
C CYS A 138 2.29 11.55 -25.96
N GLY A 139 1.35 10.91 -26.64
CA GLY A 139 0.00 10.67 -26.13
C GLY A 139 -0.01 9.75 -24.91
N THR A 140 0.69 8.61 -24.98
CA THR A 140 0.73 7.64 -23.88
C THR A 140 1.42 8.21 -22.65
N VAL A 141 2.58 8.85 -22.82
CA VAL A 141 3.33 9.48 -21.72
C VAL A 141 2.54 10.63 -21.10
N LEU A 142 1.84 11.44 -21.91
CA LEU A 142 0.95 12.48 -21.39
C LEU A 142 -0.20 11.88 -20.58
N GLY A 143 -0.78 10.76 -21.04
CA GLY A 143 -1.80 10.01 -20.31
C GLY A 143 -1.32 9.65 -18.90
N MET A 144 -0.16 9.00 -18.82
CA MET A 144 0.47 8.58 -17.55
C MET A 144 0.80 9.76 -16.62
N ILE A 145 1.29 10.87 -17.15
CA ILE A 145 1.57 12.06 -16.33
C ILE A 145 0.29 12.65 -15.77
N VAL A 146 -0.77 12.74 -16.58
CA VAL A 146 -2.04 13.34 -16.14
C VAL A 146 -2.71 12.45 -15.10
N THR A 147 -2.76 11.14 -15.30
CA THR A 147 -3.33 10.18 -14.34
C THR A 147 -2.53 10.14 -13.04
N GLY A 148 -1.19 10.05 -13.12
CA GLY A 148 -0.31 10.15 -11.96
C GLY A 148 -0.47 11.49 -11.22
N GLY A 149 -0.60 12.59 -11.96
CA GLY A 149 -0.87 13.92 -11.40
C GLY A 149 -2.21 14.01 -10.67
N ILE A 150 -3.27 13.43 -11.24
CA ILE A 150 -4.58 13.32 -10.58
C ILE A 150 -4.47 12.47 -9.32
N GLY A 151 -3.81 11.32 -9.38
CA GLY A 151 -3.56 10.45 -8.22
C GLY A 151 -2.85 11.19 -7.09
N ILE A 152 -1.85 12.01 -7.41
CA ILE A 152 -1.13 12.85 -6.44
C ILE A 152 -2.06 13.94 -5.84
N ILE A 153 -2.86 14.62 -6.67
CA ILE A 153 -3.78 15.67 -6.19
C ILE A 153 -4.86 15.07 -5.29
N ILE A 154 -5.45 13.94 -5.70
CA ILE A 154 -6.44 13.20 -4.91
C ILE A 154 -5.79 12.72 -3.62
N GLY A 155 -4.61 12.10 -3.68
CA GLY A 155 -3.90 11.62 -2.50
C GLY A 155 -3.52 12.72 -1.49
N LYS A 156 -3.25 13.94 -1.98
CA LYS A 156 -2.96 15.10 -1.13
C LYS A 156 -4.22 15.70 -0.47
N LYS A 157 -5.40 15.54 -1.09
CA LYS A 157 -6.62 16.27 -0.71
C LYS A 157 -7.72 15.38 -0.11
N LEU A 158 -7.78 14.11 -0.53
CA LEU A 158 -8.65 13.07 0.00
C LEU A 158 -7.76 12.06 0.74
N GLY A 159 -7.75 12.13 2.06
CA GLY A 159 -7.58 10.89 2.82
C GLY A 159 -8.73 9.95 2.43
N ALA A 160 -8.41 8.95 1.61
CA ALA A 160 -9.16 7.73 1.26
C ALA A 160 -10.70 7.80 1.35
N LYS A 161 -11.40 8.08 0.23
CA LYS A 161 -12.87 7.89 0.15
C LYS A 161 -13.42 7.32 -1.16
N ILE A 162 -12.59 6.88 -2.11
CA ILE A 162 -13.11 6.22 -3.33
C ILE A 162 -13.01 4.71 -3.13
N PRO A 163 -14.12 3.95 -3.21
CA PRO A 163 -14.08 2.50 -3.12
C PRO A 163 -13.30 1.96 -4.31
N GLU A 164 -12.16 1.32 -4.04
CA GLU A 164 -11.28 0.67 -5.03
C GLU A 164 -12.06 -0.21 -6.01
N LEU A 165 -13.08 -0.92 -5.50
CA LEU A 165 -13.97 -1.76 -6.29
C LEU A 165 -14.72 -0.99 -7.39
N THR A 166 -15.18 0.23 -7.11
CA THR A 166 -15.91 1.03 -8.11
C THR A 166 -15.01 1.37 -9.27
N ILE A 167 -13.75 1.71 -8.99
CA ILE A 167 -12.78 2.05 -10.02
C ILE A 167 -12.46 0.80 -10.87
N LYS A 168 -12.19 -0.34 -10.23
CA LYS A 168 -11.94 -1.62 -10.93
C LYS A 168 -13.08 -2.02 -11.86
N ILE A 169 -14.34 -1.89 -11.41
CA ILE A 169 -15.51 -2.19 -12.23
C ILE A 169 -15.57 -1.27 -13.46
N VAL A 170 -15.35 0.03 -13.28
CA VAL A 170 -15.39 1.00 -14.39
C VAL A 170 -14.26 0.73 -15.39
N ALA A 171 -13.03 0.52 -14.92
CA ALA A 171 -11.88 0.21 -15.78
C ALA A 171 -12.09 -1.12 -16.55
N SER A 172 -12.53 -2.17 -15.84
CA SER A 172 -12.86 -3.47 -16.45
C SER A 172 -13.93 -3.35 -17.53
N ALA A 173 -15.00 -2.56 -17.30
CA ALA A 173 -16.04 -2.34 -18.29
C ALA A 173 -15.52 -1.64 -19.57
N VAL A 174 -14.62 -0.67 -19.42
CA VAL A 174 -14.03 0.03 -20.56
C VAL A 174 -13.12 -0.90 -21.37
N PHE A 175 -12.25 -1.68 -20.73
CA PHE A 175 -11.42 -2.65 -21.42
C PHE A 175 -12.24 -3.71 -22.14
N MET A 176 -13.33 -4.19 -21.50
CA MET A 176 -14.26 -5.13 -22.12
C MET A 176 -14.87 -4.54 -23.40
N PHE A 177 -15.32 -3.28 -23.32
CA PHE A 177 -15.92 -2.58 -24.45
C PHE A 177 -14.95 -2.44 -25.64
N PHE A 178 -13.73 -1.97 -25.40
CA PHE A 178 -12.73 -1.82 -26.46
C PHE A 178 -12.24 -3.17 -27.00
N GLY A 179 -12.07 -4.18 -26.14
CA GLY A 179 -11.71 -5.53 -26.56
C GLY A 179 -12.75 -6.14 -27.48
N ILE A 180 -14.02 -6.11 -27.08
CA ILE A 180 -15.14 -6.62 -27.91
C ILE A 180 -15.25 -5.83 -29.22
N THR A 181 -15.18 -4.50 -29.17
CA THR A 181 -15.28 -3.65 -30.36
C THR A 181 -14.14 -3.94 -31.35
N LYS A 182 -12.90 -4.10 -30.85
CA LYS A 182 -11.73 -4.42 -31.68
C LYS A 182 -11.85 -5.82 -32.29
N LEU A 183 -12.27 -6.83 -31.52
CA LEU A 183 -12.52 -8.18 -32.04
C LEU A 183 -13.61 -8.17 -33.11
N TYR A 184 -14.73 -7.48 -32.89
CA TYR A 184 -15.82 -7.40 -33.86
C TYR A 184 -15.40 -6.73 -35.18
N GLN A 185 -14.52 -5.72 -35.12
CA GLN A 185 -14.05 -4.99 -36.30
C GLN A 185 -12.99 -5.77 -37.11
N THR A 186 -12.15 -6.56 -36.44
CA THR A 186 -10.96 -7.16 -37.08
C THR A 186 -11.14 -8.64 -37.41
N VAL A 187 -11.93 -9.39 -36.63
CA VAL A 187 -12.12 -10.83 -36.87
C VAL A 187 -12.79 -11.06 -38.22
N PRO A 188 -12.28 -11.98 -39.08
CA PRO A 188 -12.89 -12.25 -40.37
C PRO A 188 -14.36 -12.67 -40.23
N LYS A 189 -15.21 -12.21 -41.15
CA LYS A 189 -16.67 -12.43 -41.10
C LYS A 189 -17.06 -13.91 -40.99
N GLU A 190 -16.23 -14.81 -41.52
CA GLU A 190 -16.39 -16.27 -41.42
C GLU A 190 -16.46 -16.78 -39.98
N TYR A 191 -15.81 -16.09 -39.05
CA TYR A 191 -15.81 -16.44 -37.62
C TYR A 191 -16.88 -15.70 -36.82
N LEU A 192 -17.51 -14.65 -37.38
CA LEU A 192 -18.60 -13.87 -36.76
C LEU A 192 -19.98 -14.52 -36.96
N ASN A 193 -20.04 -15.84 -36.82
CA ASN A 193 -21.30 -16.58 -36.87
C ASN A 193 -22.01 -16.50 -35.52
N LEU A 194 -23.34 -16.59 -35.53
CA LEU A 194 -24.18 -16.51 -34.33
C LEU A 194 -23.72 -17.48 -33.23
N GLN A 195 -23.33 -18.70 -33.60
CA GLN A 195 -22.85 -19.72 -32.66
C GLN A 195 -21.56 -19.30 -31.94
N ASN A 196 -20.59 -18.74 -32.67
CA ASN A 196 -19.32 -18.30 -32.08
C ASN A 196 -19.50 -17.07 -31.18
N ILE A 197 -20.37 -16.14 -31.58
CA ILE A 197 -20.71 -14.97 -30.78
C ILE A 197 -21.39 -15.40 -29.47
N LEU A 198 -22.35 -16.32 -29.53
CA LEU A 198 -23.01 -16.86 -28.34
C LEU A 198 -22.04 -17.59 -27.42
N MET A 199 -21.16 -18.45 -27.98
CA MET A 199 -20.11 -19.13 -27.21
C MET A 199 -19.21 -18.12 -26.48
N PHE A 200 -18.77 -17.07 -27.18
CA PHE A 200 -17.91 -16.05 -26.61
C PHE A 200 -18.59 -15.27 -25.47
N ILE A 201 -19.85 -14.87 -25.66
CA ILE A 201 -20.63 -14.17 -24.62
C ILE A 201 -20.82 -15.06 -23.39
N VAL A 202 -21.11 -16.35 -23.59
CA VAL A 202 -21.27 -17.32 -22.49
C VAL A 202 -19.97 -17.47 -21.70
N VAL A 203 -18.83 -17.65 -22.38
CA VAL A 203 -17.52 -17.79 -21.74
C VAL A 203 -17.16 -16.54 -20.93
N ILE A 204 -17.35 -15.34 -21.49
CA ILE A 204 -17.10 -14.08 -20.78
C ILE A 204 -18.03 -13.95 -19.57
N SER A 205 -19.33 -14.23 -19.74
CA SER A 205 -20.31 -14.11 -18.66
C SER A 205 -20.00 -15.06 -17.50
N ILE A 206 -19.63 -16.30 -17.80
CA ILE A 206 -19.20 -17.28 -16.78
C ILE A 206 -17.93 -16.80 -16.08
N SER A 207 -16.93 -16.32 -16.82
CA SER A 207 -15.67 -15.82 -16.25
C SER A 207 -15.90 -14.64 -15.31
N VAL A 208 -16.72 -13.67 -15.72
CA VAL A 208 -17.11 -12.52 -14.90
C VAL A 208 -17.85 -12.97 -13.64
N ILE A 209 -18.78 -13.92 -13.74
CA ILE A 209 -19.51 -14.45 -12.58
C ILE A 209 -18.56 -15.14 -11.60
N ILE A 210 -17.63 -15.97 -12.09
CA ILE A 210 -16.64 -16.68 -11.25
C ILE A 210 -15.76 -15.68 -10.48
N ILE A 211 -15.37 -14.58 -11.11
CA ILE A 211 -14.50 -13.54 -10.49
C ILE A 211 -15.28 -12.66 -9.51
N ILE A 212 -16.50 -12.23 -9.88
CA ILE A 212 -17.31 -11.33 -9.05
C ILE A 212 -17.89 -12.04 -7.82
N LYS A 213 -18.31 -13.30 -7.94
CA LYS A 213 -18.98 -14.05 -6.86
C LYS A 213 -18.18 -14.07 -5.55
N PRO A 214 -16.87 -14.43 -5.50
CA PRO A 214 -16.10 -14.41 -4.25
C PRO A 214 -15.96 -13.00 -3.67
N ILE A 215 -15.81 -11.97 -4.51
CA ILE A 215 -15.71 -10.57 -4.09
C ILE A 215 -17.00 -10.11 -3.39
N ILE A 216 -18.17 -10.45 -3.96
CA ILE A 216 -19.48 -10.16 -3.36
C ILE A 216 -19.68 -10.97 -2.08
N THR A 217 -19.32 -12.24 -2.08
CA THR A 217 -19.47 -13.13 -0.90
C THR A 217 -18.64 -12.63 0.28
N LYS A 218 -17.35 -12.33 0.09
CA LYS A 218 -16.47 -11.75 1.13
C LYS A 218 -17.06 -10.47 1.73
N ARG A 219 -17.62 -9.61 0.87
CA ARG A 219 -18.24 -8.34 1.29
C ARG A 219 -19.57 -8.55 2.04
N ARG A 220 -20.37 -9.55 1.65
CA ARG A 220 -21.63 -9.92 2.31
C ARG A 220 -21.41 -10.58 3.67
N GLU A 221 -20.35 -11.38 3.79
CA GLU A 221 -19.99 -12.06 5.03
C GLU A 221 -19.40 -11.11 6.09
N GLY A 222 -19.19 -9.83 5.74
CA GLY A 222 -18.65 -8.85 6.67
C GLY A 222 -17.25 -9.22 7.17
N GLN A 223 -16.52 -10.05 6.41
CA GLN A 223 -15.13 -10.36 6.70
C GLN A 223 -14.35 -9.05 6.59
N GLU A 224 -14.08 -8.44 7.74
CA GLU A 224 -13.14 -7.33 7.84
C GLU A 224 -11.84 -7.79 7.21
N SER A 225 -11.30 -6.97 6.29
CA SER A 225 -9.97 -7.25 5.75
C SER A 225 -9.01 -7.41 6.93
N VAL A 226 -8.01 -8.29 6.78
CA VAL A 226 -6.99 -8.52 7.80
C VAL A 226 -6.39 -7.18 8.30
N PHE A 227 -6.26 -6.22 7.38
CA PHE A 227 -5.86 -4.84 7.66
C PHE A 227 -6.81 -4.09 8.61
N ILE A 228 -8.13 -4.11 8.37
CA ILE A 228 -9.12 -3.45 9.25
C ILE A 228 -9.13 -4.08 10.65
N LYS A 229 -9.00 -5.41 10.72
CA LYS A 229 -8.92 -6.11 12.01
C LYS A 229 -7.67 -5.68 12.79
N LYS A 230 -6.50 -5.68 12.14
CA LYS A 230 -5.23 -5.26 12.76
C LYS A 230 -5.23 -3.78 13.16
N SER A 231 -5.79 -2.89 12.35
CA SER A 231 -5.89 -1.47 12.70
C SER A 231 -6.80 -1.23 13.90
N ARG A 232 -7.91 -1.98 14.01
CA ARG A 232 -8.78 -1.94 15.20
C ARG A 232 -8.09 -2.48 16.45
N GLU A 233 -7.37 -3.60 16.35
CA GLU A 233 -6.57 -4.16 17.45
C GLU A 233 -5.57 -3.11 17.97
N LEU A 234 -4.85 -2.45 17.06
CA LEU A 234 -3.89 -1.39 17.39
C LEU A 234 -4.55 -0.16 18.00
N TYR A 235 -5.67 0.30 17.44
CA TYR A 235 -6.42 1.44 17.97
C TYR A 235 -6.90 1.17 19.40
N ASN A 236 -7.51 0.01 19.63
CA ASN A 236 -7.97 -0.43 20.95
C ASN A 236 -6.81 -0.54 21.94
N TYR A 237 -5.66 -1.04 21.50
CA TYR A 237 -4.43 -1.07 22.28
C TYR A 237 -4.01 0.34 22.73
N TYR A 238 -3.88 1.29 21.79
CA TYR A 238 -3.44 2.65 22.09
C TYR A 238 -4.42 3.37 23.02
N GLN A 239 -5.72 3.17 22.85
CA GLN A 239 -6.74 3.73 23.72
C GLN A 239 -6.64 3.18 25.15
N GLN A 240 -6.58 1.85 25.31
CA GLN A 240 -6.50 1.21 26.62
C GLN A 240 -5.21 1.54 27.37
N VAL A 241 -4.07 1.50 26.68
CA VAL A 241 -2.79 1.89 27.29
C VAL A 241 -2.76 3.39 27.56
N GLY A 242 -3.37 4.23 26.72
CA GLY A 242 -3.53 5.67 26.93
C GLY A 242 -4.26 6.00 28.23
N GLU A 243 -5.41 5.35 28.46
CA GLU A 243 -6.19 5.46 29.69
C GLU A 243 -5.36 5.02 30.92
N ASN A 244 -4.72 3.84 30.86
CA ASN A 244 -3.87 3.37 31.96
C ASN A 244 -2.73 4.34 32.27
N ILE A 245 -2.06 4.87 31.24
CA ILE A 245 -0.96 5.83 31.37
C ILE A 245 -1.43 7.16 31.96
N HIS A 246 -2.68 7.56 31.70
CA HIS A 246 -3.29 8.71 32.35
C HIS A 246 -3.34 8.51 33.87
N HIS A 247 -3.75 7.34 34.33
CA HIS A 247 -3.84 6.98 35.76
C HIS A 247 -2.50 6.61 36.41
N ILE A 248 -1.49 6.20 35.64
CA ILE A 248 -0.12 6.01 36.12
C ILE A 248 0.55 7.36 36.43
N CYS A 249 0.13 8.44 35.76
CA CYS A 249 0.62 9.78 36.01
C CYS A 249 0.28 10.27 37.43
N LEU A 250 1.30 10.56 38.24
CA LEU A 250 1.10 10.96 39.64
C LEU A 250 0.58 12.40 39.84
N GLY A 251 0.44 13.18 38.76
CA GLY A 251 0.04 14.58 38.81
C GLY A 251 1.11 15.54 39.37
N THR A 252 0.87 16.84 39.28
CA THR A 252 1.82 17.88 39.70
C THR A 252 2.03 17.92 41.22
N ASN A 253 1.07 17.48 42.02
CA ASN A 253 1.19 17.44 43.48
C ASN A 253 2.30 16.48 43.96
N LYS A 254 2.46 15.32 43.30
CA LYS A 254 3.51 14.34 43.64
C LYS A 254 4.77 14.49 42.77
N CYS A 255 4.62 14.92 41.51
CA CYS A 255 5.75 15.06 40.58
C CYS A 255 6.40 16.45 40.57
N GLY A 256 5.77 17.47 41.16
CA GLY A 256 6.16 18.86 41.01
C GLY A 256 5.80 19.41 39.62
N VAL A 257 6.76 20.07 38.96
CA VAL A 257 6.57 20.66 37.63
C VAL A 257 6.52 19.57 36.55
N CYS A 258 5.48 19.58 35.72
CA CYS A 258 5.35 18.68 34.58
C CYS A 258 6.47 18.94 33.56
N LYS A 259 7.15 17.88 33.11
CA LYS A 259 8.23 17.94 32.11
C LYS A 259 7.80 17.50 30.71
N GLY A 260 6.49 17.32 30.49
CA GLY A 260 5.97 16.88 29.20
C GLY A 260 6.58 15.54 28.76
N ASP A 261 7.03 15.48 27.51
CA ASP A 261 7.70 14.34 26.87
C ASP A 261 9.05 13.96 27.48
N SER A 262 9.64 14.81 28.31
CA SER A 262 10.93 14.57 28.97
C SER A 262 10.82 13.74 30.26
N CYS A 263 9.65 13.16 30.55
CA CYS A 263 9.46 12.17 31.60
C CYS A 263 8.90 10.86 31.02
N VAL A 264 9.19 9.70 31.63
CA VAL A 264 8.81 8.38 31.07
C VAL A 264 7.32 8.30 30.73
N VAL A 265 6.45 8.72 31.65
CA VAL A 265 4.98 8.71 31.47
C VAL A 265 4.55 9.68 30.36
N GLY A 266 5.11 10.89 30.33
CA GLY A 266 4.77 11.88 29.33
C GLY A 266 5.31 11.53 27.93
N ASN A 267 6.50 10.95 27.85
CA ASN A 267 7.04 10.36 26.62
C ASN A 267 6.11 9.27 26.10
N THR A 268 5.65 8.39 26.98
CA THR A 268 4.69 7.33 26.64
C THR A 268 3.38 7.92 26.12
N LYS A 269 2.85 8.99 26.73
CA LYS A 269 1.68 9.73 26.21
C LYS A 269 1.93 10.28 24.80
N SER A 270 3.10 10.85 24.53
CA SER A 270 3.46 11.33 23.20
C SER A 270 3.54 10.18 22.19
N LEU A 271 4.16 9.06 22.53
CA LEU A 271 4.23 7.87 21.67
C LEU A 271 2.85 7.29 21.32
N ILE A 272 1.93 7.28 22.30
CA ILE A 272 0.54 6.86 22.08
C ILE A 272 -0.17 7.82 21.13
N LYS A 273 -0.01 9.14 21.36
CA LYS A 273 -0.58 10.15 20.47
C LYS A 273 -0.05 10.01 19.05
N TYR A 274 1.26 9.82 18.87
CA TYR A 274 1.85 9.59 17.55
C TYR A 274 1.34 8.31 16.89
N GLY A 275 1.06 7.27 17.67
CA GLY A 275 0.44 6.03 17.19
C GLY A 275 -1.01 6.19 16.75
N LEU A 276 -1.78 7.07 17.40
CA LEU A 276 -3.18 7.36 17.05
C LEU A 276 -3.33 8.35 15.89
N ASP A 277 -2.42 9.32 15.76
CA ASP A 277 -2.47 10.41 14.78
C ASP A 277 -1.70 10.09 13.46
N GLU A 278 -1.19 8.85 13.28
CA GLU A 278 -0.34 8.39 12.15
C GLU A 278 0.84 9.33 11.82
N SER A 279 1.32 10.09 12.81
CA SER A 279 2.39 11.08 12.64
C SER A 279 3.77 10.51 13.01
N GLU A 280 4.82 10.96 12.31
CA GLU A 280 6.18 10.46 12.50
C GLU A 280 6.72 10.78 13.91
N SER A 281 7.16 9.74 14.64
CA SER A 281 7.65 9.88 16.01
C SER A 281 8.94 10.69 16.09
N MET A 282 9.00 11.73 16.92
CA MET A 282 10.26 12.33 17.35
C MET A 282 10.96 11.38 18.33
N LYS A 283 12.18 10.95 18.02
CA LYS A 283 12.98 10.11 18.94
C LYS A 283 13.32 10.91 20.19
N LEU A 284 12.85 10.48 21.35
CA LEU A 284 13.40 10.94 22.61
C LEU A 284 14.69 10.15 22.87
N ASP A 285 15.77 10.85 23.15
CA ASP A 285 16.99 10.22 23.64
C ASP A 285 16.76 9.75 25.09
N VAL A 286 16.47 8.46 25.23
CA VAL A 286 16.20 7.78 26.51
C VAL A 286 17.39 7.87 27.47
N SER A 287 18.58 8.26 26.99
CA SER A 287 19.75 8.52 27.84
C SER A 287 19.57 9.70 28.81
N ILE A 288 18.53 10.54 28.61
CA ILE A 288 18.26 11.72 29.45
C ILE A 288 17.29 11.40 30.61
N ILE A 289 16.79 10.17 30.73
CA ILE A 289 15.93 9.77 31.86
C ILE A 289 16.79 9.62 33.12
N LYS A 290 16.95 10.74 33.85
CA LYS A 290 17.66 10.80 35.14
C LYS A 290 17.10 9.73 36.09
N GLU A 291 17.98 9.02 36.80
CA GLU A 291 17.65 8.02 37.85
C GLU A 291 16.58 8.50 38.86
N LYS A 292 16.43 9.82 39.04
CA LYS A 292 15.41 10.47 39.89
C LYS A 292 13.96 10.15 39.50
N TRP A 293 13.69 9.77 38.25
CA TRP A 293 12.31 9.49 37.78
C TRP A 293 11.86 8.04 38.05
N LEU A 294 12.82 7.13 38.23
CA LEU A 294 12.59 5.69 38.45
C LEU A 294 12.10 5.37 39.87
N LYS A 295 12.45 6.20 40.86
CA LYS A 295 12.09 5.99 42.28
C LYS A 295 10.71 6.52 42.67
N LYS A 296 9.85 6.84 41.71
CA LYS A 296 8.50 7.36 41.97
C LYS A 296 7.51 6.21 42.15
N GLY A 297 6.59 6.34 43.12
CA GLY A 297 5.58 5.32 43.43
C GLY A 297 4.46 5.24 42.39
N TYR A 298 4.80 4.90 41.14
CA TYR A 298 3.83 4.67 40.07
C TYR A 298 2.92 3.48 40.40
N ASN A 299 1.70 3.47 39.83
CA ASN A 299 0.77 2.36 40.01
C ASN A 299 1.32 1.11 39.29
N LYS A 300 1.90 0.19 40.07
CA LYS A 300 2.51 -1.05 39.55
C LYS A 300 1.52 -1.94 38.82
N GLU A 301 0.29 -2.04 39.32
CA GLU A 301 -0.76 -2.89 38.74
C GLU A 301 -1.15 -2.41 37.33
N LEU A 302 -1.43 -1.12 37.16
CA LEU A 302 -1.73 -0.52 35.86
C LEU A 302 -0.54 -0.58 34.89
N THR A 303 0.67 -0.46 35.42
CA THR A 303 1.89 -0.54 34.60
C THR A 303 2.09 -1.97 34.08
N LEU A 304 1.86 -2.97 34.93
CA LEU A 304 1.92 -4.38 34.56
C LEU A 304 0.83 -4.74 33.54
N LYS A 305 -0.40 -4.28 33.76
CA LYS A 305 -1.51 -4.44 32.80
C LYS A 305 -1.18 -3.83 31.44
N SER A 306 -0.62 -2.62 31.43
CA SER A 306 -0.19 -1.95 30.19
C SER A 306 0.91 -2.72 29.48
N LEU A 307 1.94 -3.17 30.21
CA LEU A 307 3.04 -3.96 29.62
C LEU A 307 2.51 -5.25 29.00
N ARG A 308 1.58 -5.93 29.68
CA ARG A 308 0.93 -7.13 29.16
C ARG A 308 0.20 -6.87 27.84
N LEU A 309 -0.64 -5.83 27.78
CA LEU A 309 -1.33 -5.43 26.54
C LEU A 309 -0.34 -5.15 25.40
N THR A 310 0.76 -4.46 25.71
CA THR A 310 1.83 -4.18 24.76
C THR A 310 2.49 -5.45 24.23
N LEU A 311 2.79 -6.42 25.11
CA LEU A 311 3.42 -7.68 24.73
C LEU A 311 2.50 -8.57 23.88
N VAL A 312 1.19 -8.59 24.15
CA VAL A 312 0.22 -9.34 23.34
C VAL A 312 0.22 -8.90 21.88
N ILE A 313 0.41 -7.59 21.60
CA ILE A 313 0.47 -7.06 20.24
C ILE A 313 1.75 -7.46 19.51
N ILE A 314 2.89 -7.45 20.20
CA ILE A 314 4.21 -7.63 19.55
C ILE A 314 4.74 -9.06 19.60
N LYS A 315 4.14 -9.98 20.37
CA LYS A 315 4.68 -11.34 20.55
C LYS A 315 4.75 -12.15 19.25
N GLU A 316 3.79 -11.95 18.35
CA GLU A 316 3.66 -12.70 17.10
C GLU A 316 4.64 -12.20 16.03
N ASP A 317 4.89 -10.89 16.00
CA ASP A 317 5.82 -10.26 15.05
C ASP A 317 6.63 -9.14 15.75
N PRO A 318 7.69 -9.49 16.49
CA PRO A 318 8.51 -8.51 17.20
C PRO A 318 9.28 -7.55 16.29
N HIS A 319 9.49 -7.94 15.03
CA HIS A 319 10.28 -7.21 14.04
C HIS A 319 9.46 -6.26 13.17
N ASN A 320 8.14 -6.22 13.36
CA ASN A 320 7.28 -5.36 12.57
C ASN A 320 7.71 -3.89 12.66
N ASN A 321 8.01 -3.28 11.51
CA ASN A 321 8.44 -1.89 11.44
C ASN A 321 7.36 -0.90 11.91
N GLN A 322 6.08 -1.28 11.86
CA GLN A 322 4.96 -0.49 12.35
C GLN A 322 4.91 -0.44 13.88
N TYR A 323 5.48 -1.44 14.57
CA TYR A 323 5.47 -1.52 16.04
C TYR A 323 6.57 -0.72 16.72
N LYS A 324 7.31 0.13 16.00
CA LYS A 324 8.38 0.96 16.58
C LYS A 324 7.92 1.79 17.78
N ASN A 325 6.74 2.41 17.70
CA ASN A 325 6.17 3.17 18.83
C ASN A 325 5.81 2.24 20.00
N ILE A 326 5.24 1.06 19.69
CA ILE A 326 4.84 0.05 20.67
C ILE A 326 6.06 -0.52 21.41
N GLN A 327 7.17 -0.73 20.69
CA GLN A 327 8.44 -1.16 21.25
C GLN A 327 9.06 -0.13 22.19
N GLU A 328 8.93 1.17 21.91
CA GLU A 328 9.36 2.22 22.84
C GLU A 328 8.42 2.36 24.04
N ILE A 329 7.10 2.19 23.86
CA ILE A 329 6.13 2.10 24.96
C ILE A 329 6.48 0.93 25.89
N ARG A 330 6.79 -0.26 25.33
CA ARG A 330 7.28 -1.43 26.07
C ARG A 330 8.48 -1.05 26.94
N LYS A 331 9.52 -0.48 26.34
CA LYS A 331 10.75 -0.07 27.06
C LYS A 331 10.46 0.91 28.19
N ASN A 332 9.56 1.87 27.99
CA ASN A 332 9.17 2.82 29.02
C ASN A 332 8.43 2.14 30.19
N LEU A 333 7.54 1.18 29.89
CA LEU A 333 6.82 0.41 30.90
C LEU A 333 7.75 -0.52 31.70
N GLU A 334 8.69 -1.19 31.02
CA GLU A 334 9.76 -1.98 31.64
C GLU A 334 10.62 -1.11 32.56
N MET A 335 11.00 0.08 32.10
CA MET A 335 11.78 1.04 32.89
C MET A 335 11.02 1.44 34.18
N ILE A 336 9.71 1.63 34.13
CA ILE A 336 8.88 1.94 35.32
C ILE A 336 8.81 0.74 36.30
N LEU A 337 8.67 -0.48 35.79
CA LEU A 337 8.49 -1.68 36.62
C LEU A 337 9.79 -2.21 37.21
N LEU A 338 10.84 -2.28 36.38
CA LEU A 338 12.07 -3.02 36.62
C LEU A 338 13.26 -2.10 36.88
N GLY A 339 13.15 -0.81 36.54
CA GLY A 339 14.29 0.12 36.54
C GLY A 339 15.32 -0.14 35.44
N LYS A 340 15.07 -1.13 34.58
CA LYS A 340 15.88 -1.51 33.41
C LYS A 340 14.94 -1.88 32.26
N LYS A 341 15.39 -1.70 31.02
CA LYS A 341 14.68 -2.12 29.80
C LYS A 341 15.44 -3.24 29.11
N VAL A 342 14.72 -4.09 28.39
CA VAL A 342 15.32 -5.09 27.49
C VAL A 342 15.57 -4.41 26.14
N GLU A 343 16.84 -4.18 25.80
CA GLU A 343 17.22 -3.37 24.62
C GLU A 343 16.70 -3.93 23.30
N GLN A 344 16.78 -5.25 23.11
CA GLN A 344 16.36 -5.92 21.89
C GLN A 344 15.46 -7.11 22.20
N MET A 345 14.37 -7.20 21.42
CA MET A 345 13.47 -8.34 21.39
C MET A 345 13.66 -9.00 20.02
N ASN A 346 14.62 -9.92 19.94
CA ASN A 346 14.92 -10.64 18.70
C ASN A 346 13.93 -11.78 18.49
N ASP A 347 13.59 -12.48 19.56
CA ASP A 347 12.59 -13.55 19.55
C ASP A 347 11.84 -13.57 20.89
N TRP A 348 10.63 -14.11 20.88
CA TRP A 348 9.77 -14.15 22.07
C TRP A 348 10.41 -14.90 23.24
N GLN A 349 11.14 -16.00 22.97
CA GLN A 349 11.76 -16.81 24.01
C GLN A 349 12.97 -16.11 24.64
N GLY A 350 13.83 -15.49 23.82
CA GLY A 350 14.96 -14.68 24.26
C GLY A 350 14.54 -13.47 25.07
N TYR A 351 13.40 -12.86 24.72
CA TYR A 351 12.79 -11.79 25.51
C TYR A 351 12.31 -12.28 26.88
N ILE A 352 11.58 -13.40 26.93
CA ILE A 352 11.13 -14.00 28.19
C ILE A 352 12.32 -14.28 29.12
N LYS A 353 13.38 -14.89 28.58
CA LYS A 353 14.60 -15.19 29.35
C LYS A 353 15.23 -13.92 29.93
N SER A 354 15.38 -12.88 29.10
CA SER A 354 15.93 -11.59 29.54
C SER A 354 15.07 -10.93 30.62
N LEU A 355 13.75 -11.07 30.53
CA LEU A 355 12.82 -10.52 31.52
C LEU A 355 12.91 -11.26 32.86
N LEU A 356 13.00 -12.59 32.83
CA LEU A 356 13.19 -13.45 34.01
C LEU A 356 14.52 -13.17 34.72
N ASP A 357 15.59 -12.94 33.95
CA ASP A 357 16.92 -12.62 34.48
C ASP A 357 16.98 -11.25 35.20
N ILE A 358 16.08 -10.31 34.86
CA ILE A 358 16.01 -8.99 35.50
C ILE A 358 15.20 -9.04 36.80
N ASP A 359 13.98 -9.58 36.77
CA ASP A 359 13.10 -9.73 37.94
C ASP A 359 12.12 -10.88 37.70
N GLU A 360 12.37 -12.02 38.34
CA GLU A 360 11.55 -13.22 38.19
C GLU A 360 10.10 -13.03 38.63
N THR A 361 9.85 -12.22 39.67
CA THR A 361 8.51 -12.05 40.24
C THR A 361 7.63 -11.23 39.31
N ILE A 362 8.17 -10.13 38.77
CA ILE A 362 7.48 -9.27 37.80
C ILE A 362 7.32 -10.02 36.47
N ALA A 363 8.35 -10.72 36.01
CA ALA A 363 8.29 -11.50 34.77
C ALA A 363 7.15 -12.54 34.82
N ARG A 364 7.08 -13.37 35.88
CA ARG A 364 5.99 -14.35 36.05
C ARG A 364 4.62 -13.68 36.09
N SER A 365 4.50 -12.54 36.76
CA SER A 365 3.24 -11.79 36.86
C SER A 365 2.77 -11.22 35.51
N VAL A 366 3.70 -10.77 34.67
CA VAL A 366 3.41 -10.31 33.29
C VAL A 366 2.98 -11.49 32.42
N LEU A 367 3.75 -12.58 32.43
CA LEU A 367 3.59 -13.75 31.56
C LEU A 367 2.32 -14.58 31.87
N ASN A 368 1.94 -14.71 33.14
CA ASN A 368 0.76 -15.48 33.54
C ASN A 368 -0.56 -14.97 32.92
N GLY A 369 -0.61 -13.71 32.45
CA GLY A 369 -1.78 -13.19 31.75
C GLY A 369 -1.66 -13.10 30.23
N ILE A 370 -0.57 -13.61 29.64
CA ILE A 370 -0.36 -13.65 28.17
C ILE A 370 -0.62 -15.06 27.62
N ASN A 371 -0.41 -16.09 28.45
CA ASN A 371 -0.54 -17.51 28.10
C ASN A 371 -1.94 -18.09 28.40
N ASN A 372 -2.83 -17.30 28.99
CA ASN A 372 -4.28 -17.57 29.06
C ASN A 372 -4.97 -16.65 28.06
#